data_AF-A0A527DHB1-F1
#
_entry.id   AF-A0A527DHB1-F1
#
_cell.length_a   1.000
_cell.length_b   1.000
_cell.length_c   1.000
_cell.angle_alpha   90.00
_cell.angle_beta   90.00
_cell.angle_gamma   90.00
#
_symmetry.space_group_name_H-M   'P 1'
#
loop_
_entity.id
_entity.type
_entity.pdbx_description
1 polymer ?
#
loop_
_entity_poly.entity_id
_entity_poly.type
_entity_poly.pdbx_seq_one_letter_code
_entity_poly.pdbx_strand_id
1 'polypeptide(L)'
;MSTISRRIILLSSAALAGAAFLGPALADDLKITIGYQTVVEPSKVPQADGAYEKATRAAIDWRKFDSGADVIAAVASGSVDIGYVGSSPLAAAASRELPIQTIFIVGLIGESEALVARNGAGIAEVADLAGKKVAVP
;
A
#
# COMPACT_ATOMS: atom_id res chain seq x y z
N MET A 1 -12.09 -40.70 54.46
CA MET A 1 -11.54 -41.35 53.26
C MET A 1 -12.26 -40.81 52.05
N SER A 2 -11.69 -39.80 51.37
CA SER A 2 -12.29 -39.20 50.17
C SER A 2 -11.85 -40.01 48.95
N THR A 3 -12.80 -40.59 48.23
CA THR A 3 -12.56 -41.40 47.03
C THR A 3 -12.42 -40.48 45.82
N ILE A 4 -11.17 -40.22 45.40
CA ILE A 4 -10.89 -39.53 44.14
C ILE A 4 -11.38 -40.42 42.99
N SER A 5 -12.42 -39.95 42.29
CA SER A 5 -13.04 -40.65 41.16
C SER A 5 -12.11 -40.64 39.94
N ARG A 6 -11.91 -41.80 39.30
CA ARG A 6 -11.18 -41.99 38.03
C ARG A 6 -11.61 -41.01 36.92
N ARG A 7 -12.84 -40.51 36.97
CA ARG A 7 -13.35 -39.50 36.01
C ARG A 7 -12.65 -38.14 36.15
N ILE A 8 -12.30 -37.74 37.36
CA ILE A 8 -11.62 -36.47 37.63
C ILE A 8 -10.19 -36.51 37.05
N ILE A 9 -9.52 -37.66 37.18
CA ILE A 9 -8.17 -37.87 36.63
C ILE A 9 -8.19 -37.83 35.10
N LEU A 10 -9.16 -38.46 34.43
CA LEU A 10 -9.27 -38.46 32.97
C LEU A 10 -9.62 -37.08 32.36
N LEU A 11 -10.38 -36.26 33.09
CA LEU A 11 -10.71 -34.89 32.68
C LEU A 11 -9.51 -33.94 32.84
N SER A 12 -8.62 -34.19 33.80
CA SER A 12 -7.42 -33.36 34.00
C SER A 12 -6.32 -33.66 32.98
N SER A 13 -6.17 -34.90 32.51
CA SER A 13 -5.21 -35.23 31.44
C SER A 13 -5.61 -34.70 30.07
N ALA A 14 -6.91 -34.63 29.76
CA ALA A 14 -7.39 -34.06 28.49
C ALA A 14 -7.16 -32.54 28.41
N ALA A 15 -7.31 -31.82 29.52
CA ALA A 15 -7.05 -30.39 29.59
C ALA A 15 -5.55 -30.05 29.44
N LEU A 16 -4.66 -30.89 29.99
CA LEU A 16 -3.21 -30.67 29.89
C LEU A 16 -2.67 -31.00 28.49
N ALA A 17 -3.27 -31.95 27.78
CA ALA A 17 -2.92 -32.27 26.40
C ALA A 17 -3.37 -31.18 25.40
N GLY A 18 -4.51 -30.51 25.66
CA GLY A 18 -4.99 -29.39 24.83
C GLY A 18 -4.12 -28.13 24.94
N ALA A 19 -3.54 -27.87 26.11
CA ALA A 19 -2.65 -26.72 26.33
C ALA A 19 -1.27 -26.90 25.68
N ALA A 20 -0.82 -28.14 25.41
CA ALA A 20 0.47 -28.42 24.79
C ALA A 20 0.51 -28.10 23.28
N PHE A 21 -0.66 -27.91 22.63
CA PHE A 21 -0.75 -27.48 21.23
C PHE A 21 -0.90 -25.96 21.05
N LEU A 22 -0.97 -25.20 22.16
CA LEU A 22 -0.87 -23.75 22.14
C LEU A 22 0.60 -23.36 22.31
N GLY A 23 1.43 -23.74 21.33
CA GLY A 23 2.72 -23.08 21.16
C GLY A 23 2.49 -21.57 20.96
N PRO A 24 3.47 -20.70 21.26
CA PRO A 24 3.35 -19.30 20.90
C PRO A 24 3.03 -19.26 19.40
N ALA A 25 1.89 -18.69 19.04
CA ALA A 25 1.65 -18.28 17.68
C ALA A 25 2.77 -17.28 17.38
N LEU A 26 3.82 -17.75 16.71
CA LEU A 26 4.77 -16.87 16.07
C LEU A 26 3.89 -16.02 15.17
N ALA A 27 3.78 -14.73 15.46
CA ALA A 27 3.17 -13.82 14.52
C ALA A 27 3.95 -14.03 13.23
N ASP A 28 3.30 -14.61 12.20
CA ASP A 28 3.89 -14.62 10.88
C ASP A 28 4.27 -13.16 10.60
N ASP A 29 5.55 -12.90 10.31
CA ASP A 29 6.01 -11.56 9.96
C ASP A 29 5.06 -11.03 8.89
N LEU A 30 4.32 -9.96 9.22
CA LEU A 30 3.31 -9.40 8.33
C LEU A 30 3.97 -9.14 6.98
N LYS A 31 3.54 -9.84 5.93
CA LYS A 31 4.04 -9.60 4.58
C LYS A 31 3.13 -8.60 3.89
N ILE A 32 3.70 -7.52 3.39
CA ILE A 32 2.94 -6.49 2.70
C ILE A 32 3.70 -6.02 1.46
N THR A 33 3.01 -5.93 0.34
CA THR A 33 3.53 -5.39 -0.91
C THR A 33 3.09 -3.95 -1.06
N ILE A 34 4.05 -3.03 -1.17
CA ILE A 34 3.78 -1.59 -1.32
C ILE A 34 4.29 -1.10 -2.67
N GLY A 35 3.37 -0.60 -3.48
CA GLY A 35 3.65 0.02 -4.78
C GLY A 35 4.07 1.47 -4.64
N TYR A 36 5.17 1.85 -5.26
CA TYR A 36 5.71 3.21 -5.22
C TYR A 36 6.11 3.72 -6.60
N GLN A 37 6.12 5.04 -6.75
CA GLN A 37 6.62 5.72 -7.95
C GLN A 37 7.91 6.49 -7.62
N THR A 38 8.71 6.81 -8.64
CA THR A 38 9.91 7.64 -8.48
C THR A 38 9.50 9.11 -8.43
N VAL A 39 8.95 9.50 -7.29
CA VAL A 39 8.57 10.88 -6.96
C VAL A 39 9.45 11.40 -5.83
N VAL A 40 9.69 12.72 -5.82
CA VAL A 40 10.49 13.37 -4.78
C VAL A 40 9.62 13.57 -3.54
N GLU A 41 9.65 12.60 -2.63
CA GLU A 41 8.84 12.59 -1.42
C GLU A 41 9.64 12.27 -0.14
N PRO A 42 9.26 12.86 1.01
CA PRO A 42 9.90 12.54 2.29
C PRO A 42 9.83 11.06 2.68
N SER A 43 8.85 10.31 2.16
CA SER A 43 8.66 8.87 2.41
C SER A 43 9.81 8.00 1.87
N LYS A 44 10.64 8.52 0.96
CA LYS A 44 11.74 7.76 0.35
C LYS A 44 12.92 7.51 1.27
N VAL A 45 13.21 8.43 2.18
CA VAL A 45 14.28 8.26 3.17
C VAL A 45 13.96 7.10 4.13
N PRO A 46 12.81 7.07 4.83
CA PRO A 46 12.47 5.93 5.69
C PRO A 46 12.26 4.62 4.92
N GLN A 47 11.88 4.67 3.64
CA GLN A 47 11.87 3.49 2.75
C GLN A 47 13.30 2.96 2.54
N ALA A 48 14.25 3.82 2.18
CA ALA A 48 15.64 3.42 1.94
C ALA A 48 16.36 2.97 3.21
N ASP A 49 16.04 3.59 4.35
CA ASP A 49 16.67 3.31 5.65
C ASP A 49 16.07 2.09 6.36
N GLY A 50 15.03 1.45 5.79
CA GLY A 50 14.33 0.33 6.41
C GLY A 50 13.53 0.68 7.68
N ALA A 51 13.16 1.96 7.81
CA ALA A 51 12.50 2.47 9.01
C ALA A 51 11.07 1.95 9.15
N TYR A 52 10.38 1.72 8.03
CA TYR A 52 9.03 1.16 8.02
C TYR A 52 9.01 -0.27 8.54
N GLU A 53 9.91 -1.12 8.04
CA GLU A 53 10.10 -2.51 8.45
C GLU A 53 10.43 -2.56 9.94
N LYS A 54 11.35 -1.71 10.42
CA LYS A 54 11.71 -1.63 11.84
C LYS A 54 10.52 -1.23 12.73
N ALA A 55 9.72 -0.26 12.30
CA ALA A 55 8.60 0.25 13.07
C ALA A 55 7.43 -0.74 13.12
N THR A 56 7.15 -1.41 11.99
CA THR A 56 6.00 -2.31 11.82
C THR A 56 6.30 -3.77 12.18
N ARG A 57 7.58 -4.16 12.15
CA ARG A 57 8.02 -5.57 12.15
C ARG A 57 7.44 -6.38 10.99
N ALA A 58 7.03 -5.70 9.92
CA ALA A 58 6.54 -6.32 8.70
C ALA A 58 7.69 -6.58 7.72
N ALA A 59 7.58 -7.65 6.94
CA ALA A 59 8.38 -7.86 5.75
C ALA A 59 7.72 -7.10 4.58
N ILE A 60 8.31 -5.98 4.17
CA ILE A 60 7.75 -5.12 3.14
C ILE A 60 8.42 -5.42 1.79
N ASP A 61 7.62 -5.78 0.78
CA ASP A 61 8.02 -5.91 -0.63
C ASP A 61 7.72 -4.59 -1.37
N TRP A 62 8.76 -3.78 -1.59
CA TRP A 62 8.65 -2.51 -2.31
C TRP A 62 8.69 -2.71 -3.82
N ARG A 63 7.60 -2.40 -4.52
CA ARG A 63 7.52 -2.52 -5.98
C ARG A 63 7.46 -1.15 -6.64
N LYS A 64 8.41 -0.90 -7.55
CA LYS A 64 8.42 0.33 -8.36
C LYS A 64 7.42 0.21 -9.51
N PHE A 65 6.68 1.28 -9.75
CA PHE A 65 5.84 1.49 -10.92
C PHE A 65 6.23 2.79 -11.61
N ASP A 66 5.97 2.85 -12.92
CA ASP A 66 6.26 4.03 -13.74
C ASP A 66 5.03 4.93 -13.95
N SER A 67 3.82 4.43 -13.67
CA SER A 67 2.58 5.21 -13.74
C SER A 67 1.62 4.91 -12.59
N GLY A 68 0.77 5.88 -12.25
CA GLY A 68 -0.31 5.67 -11.28
C GLY A 68 -1.41 4.73 -11.79
N ALA A 69 -1.60 4.61 -13.11
CA ALA A 69 -2.55 3.67 -13.69
C ALA A 69 -2.13 2.22 -13.44
N ASP A 70 -0.84 1.92 -13.56
CA ASP A 70 -0.29 0.60 -13.28
C ASP A 70 -0.40 0.25 -11.79
N VAL A 71 -0.18 1.23 -10.90
CA VAL A 71 -0.38 1.05 -9.45
C VAL A 71 -1.84 0.71 -9.16
N ILE A 72 -2.81 1.43 -9.75
CA ILE A 72 -4.24 1.13 -9.58
C ILE A 72 -4.56 -0.29 -10.05
N ALA A 73 -4.05 -0.70 -11.22
CA ALA A 73 -4.27 -2.05 -11.73
C ALA A 73 -3.67 -3.12 -10.80
N ALA A 74 -2.49 -2.87 -10.23
CA ALA A 74 -1.83 -3.77 -9.31
C ALA A 74 -2.60 -3.91 -7.99
N VAL A 75 -3.13 -2.80 -7.44
CA VAL A 75 -3.96 -2.83 -6.22
C VAL A 75 -5.29 -3.54 -6.49
N ALA A 76 -5.99 -3.19 -7.59
CA ALA A 76 -7.28 -3.78 -7.93
C ALA A 76 -7.19 -5.28 -8.24
N SER A 77 -6.03 -5.78 -8.69
CA SER A 77 -5.77 -7.20 -8.90
C SER A 77 -5.35 -7.95 -7.63
N GLY A 78 -5.07 -7.25 -6.53
CA GLY A 78 -4.55 -7.83 -5.30
C GLY A 78 -3.06 -8.21 -5.36
N SER A 79 -2.33 -7.78 -6.40
CA SER A 79 -0.89 -8.02 -6.50
C SER A 79 -0.06 -7.02 -5.68
N VAL A 80 -0.64 -5.88 -5.32
CA VAL A 80 -0.10 -4.86 -4.41
C VAL A 80 -1.14 -4.56 -3.34
N ASP A 81 -0.75 -4.48 -2.07
CA ASP A 81 -1.66 -4.24 -0.95
C ASP A 81 -1.92 -2.74 -0.77
N ILE A 82 -0.86 -1.92 -0.85
CA ILE A 82 -0.95 -0.45 -0.73
C ILE A 82 -0.22 0.19 -1.90
N GLY A 83 -0.89 1.10 -2.60
CA GLY A 83 -0.34 1.82 -3.73
C GLY A 83 -0.28 3.33 -3.52
N TYR A 84 0.82 3.96 -3.92
CA TYR A 84 0.93 5.41 -4.04
C TYR A 84 0.47 5.89 -5.42
N VAL A 85 -0.53 6.77 -5.48
CA VAL A 85 -1.08 7.33 -6.73
C VAL A 85 -1.42 8.82 -6.60
N GLY A 86 -1.38 9.52 -7.73
CA GLY A 86 -1.88 10.89 -7.84
C GLY A 86 -3.42 10.97 -7.96
N SER A 87 -3.95 12.19 -7.93
CA SER A 87 -5.39 12.45 -7.99
C SER A 87 -6.05 11.98 -9.29
N SER A 88 -5.41 12.17 -10.45
CA SER A 88 -5.96 11.79 -11.76
C SER A 88 -6.22 10.27 -11.91
N PRO A 89 -5.25 9.36 -11.69
CA PRO A 89 -5.50 7.93 -11.75
C PRO A 89 -6.48 7.45 -10.66
N LEU A 90 -6.46 8.06 -9.47
CA LEU A 90 -7.43 7.77 -8.42
C LEU A 90 -8.87 8.14 -8.84
N ALA A 91 -9.06 9.32 -9.43
CA ALA A 91 -10.35 9.76 -9.95
C ALA A 91 -10.86 8.81 -11.05
N ALA A 92 -9.98 8.42 -11.99
CA ALA A 92 -10.34 7.46 -13.04
C ALA A 92 -10.74 6.09 -12.48
N ALA A 93 -10.04 5.62 -11.43
CA ALA A 93 -10.38 4.37 -10.74
C ALA A 93 -11.73 4.45 -10.02
N ALA A 94 -11.98 5.58 -9.32
CA ALA A 94 -13.24 5.82 -8.61
C ALA A 94 -14.43 5.92 -9.56
N SER A 95 -14.29 6.61 -10.70
CA SER A 95 -15.33 6.68 -11.73
C SER A 95 -15.68 5.33 -12.36
N ARG A 96 -14.78 4.35 -12.26
CA ARG A 96 -14.97 2.97 -12.72
C ARG A 96 -15.37 2.02 -11.59
N GLU A 97 -15.56 2.54 -10.38
CA GLU A 97 -15.93 1.77 -9.19
C GLU A 97 -14.98 0.59 -8.94
N LEU A 98 -13.68 0.78 -9.21
CA LEU A 98 -12.67 -0.24 -8.90
C LEU A 98 -12.66 -0.52 -7.38
N PRO A 99 -12.41 -1.77 -6.95
CA PRO A 99 -12.49 -2.17 -5.55
C PRO A 99 -11.24 -1.72 -4.76
N ILE A 100 -11.04 -0.41 -4.68
CA ILE A 100 -9.92 0.22 -3.99
C ILE A 100 -10.44 1.19 -2.93
N GLN A 101 -9.61 1.47 -1.93
CA GLN A 101 -9.92 2.43 -0.88
C GLN A 101 -8.78 3.41 -0.71
N THR A 102 -9.14 4.69 -0.57
CA THR A 102 -8.17 5.73 -0.18
C THR A 102 -8.08 5.76 1.33
N ILE A 103 -6.91 5.42 1.87
CA ILE A 103 -6.68 5.35 3.32
C ILE A 103 -5.90 6.55 3.87
N PHE A 104 -5.22 7.31 3.00
CA PHE A 104 -4.41 8.44 3.41
C PHE A 104 -4.17 9.42 2.24
N ILE A 105 -4.10 10.72 2.56
CA ILE A 105 -3.72 11.78 1.62
C ILE A 105 -2.30 12.23 2.01
N VAL A 106 -1.33 11.90 1.16
CA VAL A 106 0.11 12.13 1.42
C VAL A 106 0.53 13.61 1.36
N GLY A 107 -0.22 14.45 0.63
CA GLY A 107 0.05 15.87 0.50
C GLY A 107 -0.66 16.53 -0.68
N LEU A 108 -0.58 17.86 -0.72
CA LEU A 108 -0.97 18.69 -1.87
C LEU A 108 0.30 19.24 -2.50
N ILE A 109 0.67 18.73 -3.67
CA ILE A 109 1.95 19.04 -4.32
C ILE A 109 1.98 20.41 -5.03
N GLY A 110 0.81 21.05 -5.20
CA GLY A 110 0.67 22.42 -5.68
C GLY A 110 1.43 22.69 -6.97
N GLU A 111 2.32 23.69 -6.94
CA GLU A 111 3.12 24.15 -8.08
C GLU A 111 4.11 23.11 -8.64
N SER A 112 4.31 21.98 -7.95
CA SER A 112 5.12 20.86 -8.48
C SER A 112 4.43 20.16 -9.66
N GLU A 113 3.11 20.32 -9.78
CA GLU A 113 2.35 19.90 -10.95
C GLU A 113 2.27 21.07 -11.94
N ALA A 114 2.88 20.92 -13.11
CA ALA A 114 2.97 22.01 -14.07
C ALA A 114 2.84 21.54 -15.51
N LEU A 115 2.14 22.34 -16.32
CA LEU A 115 2.21 22.27 -17.77
C LEU A 115 3.40 23.10 -18.25
N VAL A 116 4.35 22.46 -18.93
CA VAL A 116 5.52 23.14 -19.50
C VAL A 116 5.36 23.28 -21.00
N ALA A 117 5.44 24.51 -21.49
CA ALA A 117 5.56 24.80 -22.91
C ALA A 117 7.05 24.99 -23.27
N ARG A 118 7.49 24.36 -24.37
CA ARG A 118 8.83 24.59 -24.90
C ARG A 118 8.96 26.05 -25.36
N ASN A 119 10.09 26.69 -25.07
CA ASN A 119 10.41 28.01 -25.62
C ASN A 119 10.24 28.02 -27.16
N GLY A 120 9.57 29.04 -27.68
CA GLY A 120 9.27 29.15 -29.11
C GLY A 120 8.14 28.23 -29.61
N ALA A 121 7.41 27.52 -28.73
CA ALA A 121 6.22 26.76 -29.13
C ALA A 121 5.01 27.65 -29.50
N GLY A 122 5.10 28.96 -29.26
CA GLY A 122 3.99 29.89 -29.48
C GLY A 122 2.81 29.63 -28.53
N ILE A 123 3.10 29.22 -27.30
CA ILE A 123 2.12 28.98 -26.24
C ILE A 123 2.48 29.92 -25.10
N ALA A 124 1.67 30.96 -24.89
CA ALA A 124 1.78 31.91 -23.79
C ALA A 124 0.61 31.77 -22.80
N GLU A 125 -0.53 31.29 -23.26
CA GLU A 125 -1.72 31.04 -22.45
C GLU A 125 -2.42 29.73 -22.81
N VAL A 126 -3.36 29.29 -21.96
CA VAL A 126 -4.07 28.02 -22.14
C VAL A 126 -4.84 27.97 -23.47
N ALA A 127 -5.35 29.11 -23.96
CA ALA A 127 -6.08 29.18 -25.23
C ALA A 127 -5.21 28.78 -26.44
N ASP A 128 -3.90 29.00 -26.39
CA ASP A 128 -2.96 28.65 -27.46
C ASP A 128 -2.80 27.12 -27.65
N LEU A 129 -3.27 26.33 -26.67
CA LEU A 129 -3.26 24.86 -26.73
C LEU A 129 -4.34 24.32 -27.68
N ALA A 130 -5.32 25.13 -28.08
CA ALA A 130 -6.40 24.69 -28.96
C ALA A 130 -5.85 24.11 -30.27
N GLY A 131 -6.23 22.86 -30.56
CA GLY A 131 -5.75 22.12 -31.74
C GLY A 131 -4.30 21.65 -31.68
N LYS A 132 -3.58 21.87 -30.56
CA LYS A 132 -2.24 21.33 -30.33
C LYS A 132 -2.31 19.92 -29.74
N LYS A 133 -1.20 19.17 -29.85
CA LYS A 133 -1.01 17.91 -29.12
C LYS A 133 -0.35 18.22 -27.78
N VAL A 134 -0.98 17.78 -26.70
CA VAL A 134 -0.47 17.93 -25.32
C VAL A 134 -0.03 16.55 -24.83
N ALA A 135 1.23 16.44 -24.43
CA ALA A 135 1.75 15.22 -23.82
C ALA A 135 1.28 15.14 -22.36
N VAL A 136 0.98 13.92 -21.92
CA VAL A 136 0.68 13.58 -20.52
C VAL A 136 1.59 12.43 -20.10
N PRO A 137 1.85 12.22 -18.80
CA PRO A 137 2.59 11.07 -18.29
C PRO A 137 1.97 9.72 -18.70
#